data_AF-A0AA39K0D3-F1
#
_entry.id   AF-A0AA39K0D3-F1
#
_cell.length_a   1.000
_cell.length_b   1.000
_cell.length_c   1.000
_cell.angle_alpha   90.00
_cell.angle_beta   90.00
_cell.angle_gamma   90.00
#
_symmetry.space_group_name_H-M   'P 1'
#
loop_
_entity.id
_entity.type
_entity.pdbx_description
1 polymer ?
#
loop_
_entity_poly.entity_id
_entity_poly.type
_entity_poly.pdbx_seq_one_letter_code
_entity_poly.pdbx_strand_id
1 'polypeptide(L)'
;MSRLYRPPPTNQRSRDTLDQALHFSVDSALKNLKKCRNQFKTIFATFQDELDILERLYYKGKNQHRSALFWKRVAETRRYGNRLNETDLVKLIDDMQHSFFDTNTDNMKKALKGAWTYYPDAKFVSYMRNRLELISNLALKTHARLSQAYRSLSLAMQSGAFIQYIVLLVAIVSRMDILTVELLAGVQHASSTVRHLHDILENLAPPTSPEVVSQGLDIISMDPTQLDPSALDCLVSDTIKSETDASRIPTLFPSVTHDSFLDRDRGILTQTGKPEVIKRKKTKKKDEIDDIFSF
;
A
#
# COMPACT_ATOMS: atom_id res chain seq x y z
N MET A 1 5.84 13.37 -4.28
CA MET A 1 7.14 13.58 -4.97
C MET A 1 7.72 12.21 -5.32
N SER A 2 7.28 11.64 -6.44
CA SER A 2 7.82 10.37 -6.92
C SER A 2 9.29 10.57 -7.31
N ARG A 3 10.18 9.85 -6.63
CA ARG A 3 11.56 9.65 -7.09
C ARG A 3 11.50 8.79 -8.35
N LEU A 4 11.12 9.42 -9.47
CA LEU A 4 11.05 8.81 -10.78
C LEU A 4 12.48 8.65 -11.27
N TYR A 5 13.06 7.47 -11.07
CA TYR A 5 14.17 7.05 -11.91
C TYR A 5 13.65 7.05 -13.35
N ARG A 6 14.22 7.93 -14.18
CA ARG A 6 13.95 7.94 -15.61
C ARG A 6 14.19 6.52 -16.15
N PRO A 7 13.22 5.92 -16.88
CA PRO A 7 13.43 4.60 -17.46
C PRO A 7 14.64 4.66 -18.41
N PRO A 8 15.51 3.64 -18.42
CA PRO A 8 16.59 3.57 -19.39
C PRO A 8 16.00 3.49 -20.81
N PRO A 9 16.74 3.96 -21.83
CA PRO A 9 16.28 3.88 -23.21
C PRO A 9 16.02 2.43 -23.60
N THR A 10 14.90 2.21 -24.27
CA THR A 10 14.48 0.89 -24.75
C THR A 10 15.25 0.58 -26.03
N ASN A 11 16.49 0.13 -25.90
CA ASN A 11 17.23 -0.40 -27.05
C ASN A 11 16.56 -1.71 -27.47
N GLN A 12 15.78 -1.65 -28.55
CA GLN A 12 15.00 -2.77 -29.05
C GLN A 12 15.87 -3.65 -29.96
N ARG A 13 15.82 -4.97 -29.76
CA ARG A 13 16.42 -5.97 -30.65
C ARG A 13 15.33 -6.69 -31.43
N SER A 14 15.62 -7.06 -32.68
CA SER A 14 14.64 -7.73 -33.54
C SER A 14 14.28 -9.11 -32.98
N ARG A 15 13.00 -9.49 -33.10
CA ARG A 15 12.51 -10.83 -32.78
C ARG A 15 13.29 -11.94 -33.49
N ASP A 16 13.78 -11.70 -34.70
CA ASP A 16 14.43 -12.72 -35.53
C ASP A 16 15.78 -13.20 -34.95
N THR A 17 16.37 -12.44 -34.01
CA THR A 17 17.60 -12.86 -33.31
C THR A 17 17.33 -13.81 -32.15
N LEU A 18 16.05 -14.03 -31.78
CA LEU A 18 15.63 -14.94 -30.73
C LEU A 18 15.28 -16.30 -31.31
N ASP A 19 15.78 -17.37 -30.71
CA ASP A 19 15.40 -18.74 -31.07
C ASP A 19 13.88 -18.93 -31.05
N GLN A 20 13.35 -19.56 -32.09
CA GLN A 20 11.92 -19.75 -32.31
C GLN A 20 11.28 -20.59 -31.21
N ALA A 21 12.04 -21.48 -30.56
CA ALA A 21 11.59 -22.26 -29.41
C ALA A 21 11.19 -21.37 -28.21
N LEU A 22 11.81 -20.20 -28.07
CA LEU A 22 11.58 -19.27 -26.96
C LEU A 22 10.38 -18.34 -27.19
N HIS A 23 9.87 -18.25 -28.43
CA HIS A 23 8.78 -17.32 -28.78
C HIS A 23 7.49 -17.62 -28.00
N PHE A 24 7.16 -18.91 -27.82
CA PHE A 24 5.99 -19.32 -27.04
C PHE A 24 6.07 -18.88 -25.57
N SER A 25 7.28 -18.91 -24.99
CA SER A 25 7.52 -18.50 -23.61
C SER A 25 7.31 -17.00 -23.43
N VAL A 26 7.80 -16.19 -24.39
CA VAL A 26 7.59 -14.74 -24.42
C VAL A 26 6.11 -14.41 -24.58
N ASP A 27 5.39 -15.09 -25.49
CA ASP A 27 3.95 -14.91 -25.67
C ASP A 27 3.15 -15.20 -24.39
N SER A 28 3.51 -16.29 -23.69
CA SER A 28 2.90 -16.65 -22.41
C SER A 28 3.16 -15.57 -21.35
N ALA A 29 4.39 -15.05 -21.26
CA ALA A 29 4.75 -13.99 -20.35
C ALA A 29 3.97 -12.69 -20.64
N LEU A 30 3.87 -12.26 -21.91
CA LEU A 30 3.09 -11.08 -22.30
C LEU A 30 1.60 -11.23 -21.97
N LYS A 31 1.03 -12.42 -22.17
CA LYS A 31 -0.35 -12.73 -21.77
C LYS A 31 -0.53 -12.63 -20.26
N ASN A 32 0.42 -13.13 -19.47
CA ASN A 32 0.39 -13.02 -18.00
C ASN A 32 0.51 -11.57 -17.54
N LEU A 33 1.43 -10.78 -18.12
CA LEU A 33 1.53 -9.35 -17.84
C LEU A 33 0.22 -8.61 -18.14
N LYS A 34 -0.48 -8.98 -19.22
CA LYS A 34 -1.78 -8.39 -19.58
C LYS A 34 -2.87 -8.72 -18.55
N LYS A 35 -2.88 -9.94 -18.03
CA LYS A 35 -3.77 -10.33 -16.93
C LYS A 35 -3.46 -9.50 -15.67
N CYS A 36 -2.20 -9.42 -15.25
CA CYS A 36 -1.77 -8.61 -14.11
C CYS A 36 -2.18 -7.15 -14.27
N ARG A 37 -1.94 -6.56 -15.45
CA ARG A 37 -2.33 -5.17 -15.76
C ARG A 37 -3.82 -4.93 -15.56
N ASN A 38 -4.67 -5.81 -16.09
CA ASN A 38 -6.12 -5.67 -15.94
C ASN A 38 -6.55 -5.81 -14.47
N GLN A 39 -5.94 -6.76 -13.75
CA GLN A 39 -6.17 -6.93 -12.32
C GLN A 39 -5.78 -5.65 -11.55
N PHE A 40 -4.58 -5.10 -11.80
CA PHE A 40 -4.12 -3.87 -11.16
C PHE A 40 -5.05 -2.69 -11.43
N LYS A 41 -5.55 -2.53 -12.65
CA LYS A 41 -6.53 -1.49 -12.97
C LYS A 41 -7.77 -1.58 -12.07
N THR A 42 -8.32 -2.77 -11.92
CA THR A 42 -9.48 -3.01 -11.06
C THR A 42 -9.15 -2.73 -9.59
N ILE A 43 -8.03 -3.26 -9.09
CA ILE A 43 -7.61 -3.07 -7.70
C ILE A 43 -7.40 -1.58 -7.39
N PHE A 44 -6.67 -0.85 -8.24
CA PHE A 44 -6.40 0.57 -8.01
C PHE A 44 -7.64 1.44 -8.12
N ALA A 45 -8.60 1.11 -9.00
CA ALA A 45 -9.88 1.81 -9.06
C ALA A 45 -10.64 1.68 -7.72
N THR A 46 -10.82 0.45 -7.24
CA THR A 46 -11.50 0.20 -5.96
C THR A 46 -10.72 0.79 -4.77
N PHE A 47 -9.39 0.72 -4.80
CA PHE A 47 -8.54 1.28 -3.75
C PHE A 47 -8.62 2.81 -3.71
N GLN A 48 -8.71 3.46 -4.87
CA GLN A 48 -8.92 4.91 -4.96
C GLN A 48 -10.29 5.31 -4.40
N ASP A 49 -11.36 4.54 -4.67
CA ASP A 49 -12.68 4.81 -4.10
C ASP A 49 -12.65 4.78 -2.56
N GLU A 50 -11.99 3.78 -1.96
CA GLU A 50 -11.81 3.70 -0.50
C GLU A 50 -11.00 4.88 0.04
N LEU A 51 -9.94 5.27 -0.67
CA LEU A 51 -9.10 6.40 -0.29
C LEU A 51 -9.87 7.72 -0.36
N ASP A 52 -10.72 7.92 -1.38
CA ASP A 52 -11.54 9.13 -1.52
C ASP A 52 -12.58 9.25 -0.39
N ILE A 53 -13.19 8.13 0.00
CA ILE A 53 -14.08 8.08 1.17
C ILE A 53 -13.28 8.46 2.43
N LEU A 54 -12.09 7.88 2.61
CA LEU A 54 -11.21 8.18 3.74
C LEU A 54 -10.82 9.66 3.78
N GLU A 55 -10.51 10.28 2.64
CA GLU A 55 -10.17 11.70 2.52
C GLU A 55 -11.32 12.60 2.97
N ARG A 56 -12.55 12.29 2.53
CA ARG A 56 -13.76 13.04 2.95
C ARG A 56 -13.99 12.93 4.46
N LEU A 57 -13.86 11.71 5.02
CA LEU A 57 -14.01 11.48 6.46
C LEU A 57 -12.91 12.14 7.26
N TYR A 58 -11.68 12.13 6.75
CA TYR A 58 -10.55 12.79 7.38
C TYR A 58 -10.75 14.29 7.44
N TYR A 59 -11.17 14.91 6.33
CA TYR A 59 -11.42 16.34 6.29
C TYR A 59 -12.52 16.74 7.29
N LYS A 60 -13.63 16.00 7.33
CA LYS A 60 -14.75 16.25 8.25
C LYS A 60 -14.36 16.04 9.73
N GLY A 61 -13.58 15.00 10.03
CA GLY A 61 -13.19 14.65 11.40
C GLY A 61 -11.98 15.43 11.96
N LYS A 62 -11.28 16.21 11.12
CA LYS A 62 -9.99 16.84 11.47
C LYS A 62 -10.05 17.71 12.72
N ASN A 63 -11.07 18.55 12.85
CA ASN A 63 -11.16 19.48 13.98
C ASN A 63 -11.62 18.80 15.28
N GLN A 64 -12.38 17.71 15.18
CA GLN A 64 -12.92 16.99 16.34
C GLN A 64 -11.92 15.98 16.93
N HIS A 65 -11.08 15.38 16.09
CA HIS A 65 -10.26 14.23 16.48
C HIS A 65 -8.76 14.48 16.39
N ARG A 66 -8.31 15.70 16.10
CA ARG A 66 -6.88 16.01 15.89
C ARG A 66 -5.95 15.48 16.99
N SER A 67 -6.37 15.55 18.25
CA SER A 67 -5.60 15.11 19.42
C SER A 67 -5.77 13.63 19.74
N ALA A 68 -6.73 12.93 19.12
CA ALA A 68 -7.00 11.53 19.39
C ALA A 68 -5.87 10.63 18.86
N LEU A 69 -5.51 9.61 19.63
CA LEU A 69 -4.44 8.68 19.25
C LEU A 69 -4.77 7.92 17.96
N PHE A 70 -6.02 7.50 17.78
CA PHE A 70 -6.45 6.81 16.56
C PHE A 70 -6.34 7.72 15.32
N TRP A 71 -6.44 9.04 15.48
CA TRP A 71 -6.36 9.99 14.37
C TRP A 71 -5.01 9.99 13.67
N LYS A 72 -3.93 9.79 14.45
CA LYS A 72 -2.58 9.64 13.90
C LYS A 72 -2.48 8.43 12.96
N ARG A 73 -3.21 7.35 13.26
CA ARG A 73 -3.28 6.15 12.42
C ARG A 73 -4.06 6.40 11.13
N VAL A 74 -5.18 7.11 11.21
CA VAL A 74 -5.94 7.53 10.02
C VAL A 74 -5.08 8.39 9.08
N ALA A 75 -4.34 9.35 9.63
CA ALA A 75 -3.40 10.18 8.86
C ALA A 75 -2.29 9.35 8.20
N GLU A 76 -1.79 8.33 8.90
CA GLU A 76 -0.79 7.40 8.37
C GLU A 76 -1.35 6.53 7.24
N THR A 77 -2.56 5.98 7.41
CA THR A 77 -3.27 5.22 6.37
C THR A 77 -3.39 6.04 5.07
N ARG A 78 -3.83 7.30 5.16
CA ARG A 78 -3.89 8.21 4.01
C ARG A 78 -2.56 8.39 3.33
N ARG A 79 -1.48 8.61 4.09
CA ARG A 79 -0.15 8.81 3.54
C ARG A 79 0.33 7.58 2.73
N TYR A 80 0.12 6.38 3.26
CA TYR A 80 0.50 5.16 2.54
C TYR A 80 -0.42 4.87 1.35
N GLY A 81 -1.73 5.12 1.48
CA GLY A 81 -2.67 4.98 0.37
C GLY A 81 -2.31 5.88 -0.82
N ASN A 82 -2.05 7.17 -0.57
CA ASN A 82 -1.59 8.10 -1.59
C ASN A 82 -0.26 7.66 -2.21
N ARG A 83 0.71 7.23 -1.40
CA ARG A 83 2.01 6.77 -1.88
C ARG A 83 1.91 5.52 -2.76
N LEU A 84 0.96 4.63 -2.47
CA LEU A 84 0.72 3.44 -3.28
C LEU A 84 0.12 3.81 -4.65
N ASN A 85 -0.82 4.76 -4.69
CA ASN A 85 -1.39 5.27 -5.94
C ASN A 85 -0.37 6.05 -6.79
N GLU A 86 0.57 6.76 -6.16
CA GLU A 86 1.68 7.45 -6.85
C GLU A 86 2.66 6.51 -7.58
N THR A 87 2.59 5.18 -7.38
CA THR A 87 3.51 4.23 -8.02
C THR A 87 3.26 4.03 -9.52
N ASP A 88 2.05 4.32 -9.99
CA ASP A 88 1.60 4.14 -11.38
C ASP A 88 1.98 2.77 -11.96
N LEU A 89 1.69 1.70 -11.20
CA LEU A 89 2.03 0.32 -11.56
C LEU A 89 1.41 -0.10 -12.90
N VAL A 90 0.21 0.39 -13.21
CA VAL A 90 -0.46 0.09 -14.48
C VAL A 90 0.36 0.61 -15.65
N LYS A 91 0.83 1.86 -15.57
CA LYS A 91 1.72 2.43 -16.60
C LYS A 91 3.05 1.68 -16.66
N LEU A 92 3.62 1.31 -15.52
CA LEU A 92 4.86 0.52 -15.48
C LEU A 92 4.73 -0.78 -16.29
N ILE A 93 3.65 -1.54 -16.09
CA ILE A 93 3.40 -2.77 -16.87
C ILE A 93 3.09 -2.45 -18.34
N ASP A 94 2.39 -1.35 -18.62
CA ASP A 94 2.15 -0.90 -19.99
C ASP A 94 3.47 -0.59 -20.70
N ASP A 95 4.38 0.17 -20.10
CA ASP A 95 5.70 0.50 -20.64
C ASP A 95 6.50 -0.78 -20.95
N MET A 96 6.42 -1.78 -20.06
CA MET A 96 7.02 -3.09 -20.30
C MET A 96 6.39 -3.79 -21.50
N GLN A 97 5.06 -3.81 -21.63
CA GLN A 97 4.41 -4.41 -22.79
C GLN A 97 4.76 -3.71 -24.09
N HIS A 98 4.71 -2.37 -24.11
CA HIS A 98 5.01 -1.57 -25.29
C HIS A 98 6.46 -1.76 -25.75
N SER A 99 7.39 -2.09 -24.86
CA SER A 99 8.78 -2.35 -25.23
C SER A 99 8.96 -3.52 -26.22
N PHE A 100 7.98 -4.42 -26.33
CA PHE A 100 8.01 -5.56 -27.26
C PHE A 100 7.40 -5.25 -28.65
N PHE A 101 6.82 -4.07 -28.82
CA PHE A 101 6.15 -3.67 -30.06
C PHE A 101 6.85 -2.45 -30.67
N ASP A 102 6.71 -2.30 -31.99
CA ASP A 102 7.25 -1.15 -32.71
C ASP A 102 6.57 0.14 -32.27
N THR A 103 7.39 1.13 -31.92
CA THR A 103 6.95 2.48 -31.56
C THR A 103 6.47 3.29 -32.76
N ASN A 104 6.78 2.87 -34.00
CA ASN A 104 6.38 3.55 -35.24
C ASN A 104 4.95 3.25 -35.71
N THR A 105 4.18 2.41 -35.00
CA THR A 105 2.79 2.15 -35.39
C THR A 105 1.85 3.20 -34.79
N ASP A 106 1.28 4.07 -35.64
CA ASP A 106 0.25 5.09 -35.32
C ASP A 106 -1.00 4.54 -34.60
N ASN A 107 -1.09 3.22 -34.40
CA ASN A 107 -2.16 2.53 -33.70
C ASN A 107 -1.62 1.47 -32.71
N MET A 108 -0.98 1.89 -31.63
CA MET A 108 -0.50 0.98 -30.55
C MET A 108 -1.59 0.06 -29.97
N LYS A 109 -2.87 0.48 -29.97
CA LYS A 109 -4.00 -0.38 -29.55
C LYS A 109 -4.24 -1.57 -30.49
N LYS A 110 -3.86 -1.46 -31.76
CA LYS A 110 -3.88 -2.56 -32.74
C LYS A 110 -2.60 -3.39 -32.66
N ALA A 111 -1.45 -2.76 -32.43
CA ALA A 111 -0.17 -3.45 -32.28
C ALA A 111 -0.18 -4.46 -31.11
N LEU A 112 -0.79 -4.12 -29.97
CA LEU A 112 -0.97 -5.02 -28.81
C LEU A 112 -1.88 -6.25 -29.08
N LYS A 113 -2.49 -6.35 -30.27
CA LYS A 113 -3.25 -7.53 -30.73
C LYS A 113 -2.47 -8.40 -31.71
N GLY A 114 -1.38 -7.90 -32.27
CA GLY A 114 -0.51 -8.61 -33.20
C GLY A 114 0.58 -9.41 -32.48
N ALA A 115 1.40 -10.12 -33.26
CA ALA A 115 2.61 -10.74 -32.74
C ALA A 115 3.63 -9.66 -32.34
N TRP A 116 4.40 -9.90 -31.28
CA TRP A 116 5.48 -9.01 -30.89
C TRP A 116 6.60 -9.04 -31.94
N THR A 117 7.30 -7.93 -32.09
CA THR A 117 8.29 -7.70 -33.16
C THR A 117 9.68 -7.41 -32.60
N TYR A 118 9.76 -6.91 -31.36
CA TYR A 118 10.99 -6.54 -30.70
C TYR A 118 11.05 -7.10 -29.28
N TYR A 119 12.23 -7.09 -28.68
CA TYR A 119 12.39 -7.32 -27.25
C TYR A 119 13.32 -6.27 -26.62
N PRO A 120 13.07 -5.89 -25.35
CA PRO A 120 13.86 -4.87 -24.66
C PRO A 120 15.24 -5.37 -24.22
N ASP A 121 16.18 -4.43 -24.09
CA ASP A 121 17.50 -4.67 -23.50
C ASP A 121 17.42 -5.16 -22.04
N ALA A 122 18.41 -5.96 -21.63
CA ALA A 122 18.50 -6.53 -20.28
C ALA A 122 18.51 -5.44 -19.19
N LYS A 123 19.13 -4.28 -19.47
CA LYS A 123 19.12 -3.11 -18.57
C LYS A 123 17.70 -2.60 -18.28
N PHE A 124 16.84 -2.58 -19.29
CA PHE A 124 15.44 -2.17 -19.13
C PHE A 124 14.65 -3.20 -18.33
N VAL A 125 14.84 -4.50 -18.61
CA VAL A 125 14.18 -5.58 -17.87
C VAL A 125 14.62 -5.61 -16.40
N SER A 126 15.90 -5.38 -16.12
CA SER A 126 16.44 -5.26 -14.77
C SER A 126 15.88 -4.02 -14.03
N TYR A 127 15.77 -2.87 -14.70
CA TYR A 127 15.07 -1.70 -14.17
C TYR A 127 13.64 -2.04 -13.77
N MET A 128 12.90 -2.70 -14.66
CA MET A 128 11.51 -3.13 -14.43
C MET A 128 11.39 -4.06 -13.22
N ARG A 129 12.27 -5.05 -13.12
CA ARG A 129 12.36 -5.96 -11.97
C ARG A 129 12.55 -5.19 -10.65
N ASN A 130 13.53 -4.28 -10.60
CA ASN A 130 13.82 -3.49 -9.41
C ASN A 130 12.65 -2.58 -9.02
N ARG A 131 11.95 -2.00 -10.01
CA ARG A 131 10.74 -1.20 -9.76
C ARG A 131 9.61 -2.03 -9.15
N LEU A 132 9.36 -3.23 -9.65
CA LEU A 132 8.35 -4.14 -9.10
C LEU A 132 8.69 -4.58 -7.66
N GLU A 133 9.97 -4.81 -7.37
CA GLU A 133 10.44 -5.13 -6.02
C GLU A 133 10.19 -3.98 -5.03
N LEU A 134 10.49 -2.73 -5.43
CA LEU A 134 10.21 -1.56 -4.61
C LEU A 134 8.71 -1.38 -4.34
N ILE A 135 7.86 -1.66 -5.34
CA ILE A 135 6.40 -1.60 -5.18
C ILE A 135 5.91 -2.72 -4.25
N SER A 136 6.45 -3.93 -4.37
CA SER A 136 6.17 -5.05 -3.45
C SER A 136 6.52 -4.68 -2.00
N ASN A 137 7.69 -4.08 -1.78
CA ASN A 137 8.10 -3.62 -0.45
C ASN A 137 7.21 -2.51 0.10
N LEU A 138 6.73 -1.61 -0.76
CA LEU A 138 5.76 -0.59 -0.38
C LEU A 138 4.40 -1.20 -0.02
N ALA A 139 3.92 -2.18 -0.79
CA ALA A 139 2.68 -2.89 -0.51
C ALA A 139 2.74 -3.64 0.83
N LEU A 140 3.83 -4.38 1.09
CA LEU A 140 4.08 -5.03 2.39
C LEU A 140 4.05 -4.03 3.55
N LYS A 141 4.72 -2.89 3.38
CA LYS A 141 4.73 -1.84 4.40
C LYS A 141 3.34 -1.23 4.59
N THR A 142 2.56 -1.09 3.52
CA THR A 142 1.19 -0.56 3.56
C THR A 142 0.27 -1.52 4.31
N HIS A 143 0.33 -2.82 4.00
CA HIS A 143 -0.39 -3.88 4.71
C HIS A 143 -0.11 -3.86 6.21
N ALA A 144 1.16 -3.81 6.61
CA ALA A 144 1.54 -3.74 8.02
C ALA A 144 0.95 -2.52 8.74
N ARG A 145 0.85 -1.37 8.04
CA ARG A 145 0.30 -0.13 8.60
C ARG A 145 -1.21 -0.15 8.67
N LEU A 146 -1.89 -0.73 7.68
CA LEU A 146 -3.34 -0.95 7.70
C LEU A 146 -3.73 -1.90 8.83
N SER A 147 -3.01 -3.01 8.99
CA SER A 147 -3.18 -3.94 10.11
C SER A 147 -2.98 -3.24 11.47
N GLN A 148 -1.98 -2.37 11.60
CA GLN A 148 -1.77 -1.59 12.83
C GLN A 148 -2.91 -0.57 13.07
N ALA A 149 -3.40 0.09 12.02
CA ALA A 149 -4.52 1.02 12.09
C ALA A 149 -5.80 0.29 12.53
N TYR A 150 -6.08 -0.88 11.96
CA TYR A 150 -7.21 -1.74 12.34
C TYR A 150 -7.19 -2.04 13.84
N ARG A 151 -6.07 -2.56 14.36
CA ARG A 151 -5.93 -2.87 15.80
C ARG A 151 -6.16 -1.64 16.67
N SER A 152 -5.59 -0.49 16.28
CA SER A 152 -5.74 0.76 17.03
C SER A 152 -7.19 1.28 17.02
N LEU A 153 -7.91 1.14 15.90
CA LEU A 153 -9.30 1.55 15.78
C LEU A 153 -10.22 0.61 16.56
N SER A 154 -9.97 -0.70 16.51
CA SER A 154 -10.71 -1.69 17.30
C SER A 154 -10.61 -1.43 18.81
N LEU A 155 -9.42 -1.04 19.29
CA LEU A 155 -9.25 -0.59 20.68
C LEU A 155 -10.01 0.71 20.98
N ALA A 156 -9.96 1.70 20.08
CA ALA A 156 -10.67 2.96 20.26
C ALA A 156 -12.20 2.75 20.33
N MET A 157 -12.73 1.78 19.57
CA MET A 157 -14.13 1.39 19.56
C MET A 157 -14.62 0.86 20.93
N GLN A 158 -13.75 0.24 21.73
CA GLN A 158 -14.11 -0.24 23.08
C GLN A 158 -14.46 0.89 24.04
N SER A 159 -14.02 2.13 23.77
CA SER A 159 -14.39 3.30 24.59
C SER A 159 -15.85 3.72 24.43
N GLY A 160 -16.56 3.21 23.42
CA GLY A 160 -17.95 3.59 23.09
C GLY A 160 -18.11 5.00 22.49
N ALA A 161 -17.09 5.86 22.57
CA ALA A 161 -17.13 7.20 22.01
C ALA A 161 -17.00 7.17 20.48
N PHE A 162 -17.88 7.90 19.78
CA PHE A 162 -17.87 8.03 18.32
C PHE A 162 -17.90 6.68 17.57
N ILE A 163 -18.57 5.67 18.15
CA ILE A 163 -18.58 4.29 17.63
C ILE A 163 -18.90 4.19 16.14
N GLN A 164 -19.93 4.91 15.69
CA GLN A 164 -20.36 4.92 14.28
C GLN A 164 -19.22 5.38 13.35
N TYR A 165 -18.46 6.39 13.77
CA TYR A 165 -17.33 6.92 13.01
C TYR A 165 -16.16 5.94 12.99
N ILE A 166 -15.84 5.33 14.14
CA ILE A 166 -14.74 4.38 14.26
C ILE A 166 -15.03 3.10 13.45
N VAL A 167 -16.26 2.58 13.51
CA VAL A 167 -16.68 1.40 12.73
C VAL A 167 -16.52 1.66 11.23
N LEU A 168 -16.87 2.85 10.75
CA LEU A 168 -16.68 3.22 9.35
C LEU A 168 -15.19 3.24 8.96
N LEU A 169 -14.33 3.80 9.81
CA LEU A 169 -12.88 3.79 9.58
C LEU A 169 -12.31 2.36 9.58
N VAL A 170 -12.78 1.49 10.48
CA VAL A 170 -12.39 0.08 10.53
C VAL A 170 -12.75 -0.63 9.23
N ALA A 171 -13.97 -0.42 8.72
CA ALA A 171 -14.43 -1.02 7.47
C ALA A 171 -13.56 -0.59 6.28
N ILE A 172 -13.27 0.71 6.15
CA ILE A 172 -12.40 1.24 5.10
C ILE A 172 -10.99 0.65 5.19
N VAL A 173 -10.38 0.68 6.37
CA VAL A 173 -9.03 0.13 6.60
C VAL A 173 -8.98 -1.36 6.25
N SER A 174 -10.00 -2.13 6.64
CA SER A 174 -10.08 -3.56 6.33
C SER A 174 -10.18 -3.82 4.83
N ARG A 175 -11.01 -3.08 4.10
CA ARG A 175 -11.12 -3.21 2.64
C ARG A 175 -9.83 -2.81 1.93
N MET A 176 -9.21 -1.71 2.33
CA MET A 176 -7.91 -1.29 1.82
C MET A 176 -6.83 -2.35 2.08
N ASP A 177 -6.88 -3.05 3.22
CA ASP A 177 -5.91 -4.09 3.58
C ASP A 177 -6.04 -5.32 2.66
N ILE A 178 -7.28 -5.78 2.43
CA ILE A 178 -7.59 -6.87 1.49
C ILE A 178 -7.08 -6.52 0.08
N LEU A 179 -7.36 -5.32 -0.40
CA LEU A 179 -6.88 -4.84 -1.71
C LEU A 179 -5.36 -4.78 -1.78
N THR A 180 -4.69 -4.40 -0.68
CA THR A 180 -3.22 -4.35 -0.61
C THR A 180 -2.61 -5.75 -0.66
N VAL A 181 -3.23 -6.73 0.00
CA VAL A 181 -2.80 -8.14 -0.06
C VAL A 181 -3.00 -8.71 -1.48
N GLU A 182 -4.13 -8.40 -2.12
CA GLU A 182 -4.38 -8.82 -3.50
C GLU A 182 -3.36 -8.18 -4.47
N LEU A 183 -3.09 -6.88 -4.29
CA LEU A 183 -2.07 -6.16 -5.06
C LEU A 183 -0.69 -6.82 -4.91
N LEU A 184 -0.31 -7.18 -3.68
CA LEU A 184 0.98 -7.83 -3.40
C LEU A 184 1.10 -9.15 -4.16
N ALA A 185 0.07 -10.00 -4.13
CA ALA A 185 0.06 -11.26 -4.88
C ALA A 185 0.21 -11.01 -6.39
N GLY A 186 -0.51 -10.02 -6.94
CA GLY A 186 -0.39 -9.65 -8.35
C GLY A 186 1.00 -9.11 -8.71
N VAL A 187 1.61 -8.27 -7.86
CA VAL A 187 2.97 -7.73 -8.07
C VAL A 187 4.01 -8.85 -8.02
N GLN A 188 3.88 -9.81 -7.11
CA GLN A 188 4.76 -10.97 -7.03
C GLN A 188 4.66 -11.83 -8.30
N HIS A 189 3.45 -12.04 -8.82
CA HIS A 189 3.23 -12.76 -10.08
C HIS A 189 3.81 -12.01 -11.29
N ALA A 190 3.67 -10.68 -11.34
CA ALA A 190 4.30 -9.86 -12.37
C ALA A 190 5.84 -9.92 -12.26
N SER A 191 6.38 -9.86 -11.03
CA SER A 191 7.82 -9.94 -10.77
C SER A 191 8.41 -11.29 -11.21
N SER A 192 7.73 -12.41 -10.93
CA SER A 192 8.18 -13.72 -11.41
C SER A 192 8.14 -13.83 -12.93
N THR A 193 7.12 -13.25 -13.56
CA THR A 193 7.02 -13.20 -15.04
C THR A 193 8.14 -12.37 -15.65
N VAL A 194 8.48 -11.21 -15.08
CA VAL A 194 9.59 -10.37 -15.54
C VAL A 194 10.94 -11.03 -15.29
N ARG A 195 11.11 -11.75 -14.16
CA ARG A 195 12.32 -12.52 -13.89
C ARG A 195 12.52 -13.64 -14.91
N HIS A 196 11.46 -14.40 -15.20
CA HIS A 196 11.50 -15.43 -16.23
C HIS A 196 11.87 -14.86 -17.61
N LEU A 197 11.33 -13.69 -17.97
CA LEU A 197 11.73 -12.99 -19.19
C LEU A 197 13.20 -12.56 -19.17
N HIS A 198 13.69 -12.04 -18.03
CA HIS A 198 15.09 -11.66 -17.88
C HIS A 198 16.02 -12.85 -18.08
N ASP A 199 15.72 -13.99 -17.46
CA ASP A 199 16.52 -15.21 -17.54
C ASP A 199 16.56 -15.75 -18.98
N ILE A 200 15.44 -15.71 -19.71
CA ILE A 200 15.39 -16.09 -21.13
C ILE A 200 16.31 -15.19 -21.95
N LEU A 201 16.27 -13.89 -21.72
CA LEU A 201 16.99 -12.89 -22.51
C LEU A 201 18.50 -12.84 -22.20
N GLU A 202 18.91 -13.11 -20.95
CA GLU A 202 20.33 -13.18 -20.57
C GLU A 202 21.00 -14.46 -21.07
N ASN A 203 20.31 -15.59 -21.12
CA ASN A 203 20.88 -16.85 -21.62
C ASN A 203 21.19 -16.84 -23.13
N LEU A 204 20.83 -15.77 -23.86
CA LEU A 204 21.21 -15.53 -25.26
C LEU A 204 22.40 -14.60 -25.43
N ALA A 205 22.84 -13.93 -24.36
CA ALA A 205 24.05 -13.12 -24.44
C ALA A 205 25.25 -14.09 -24.49
N PRO A 206 26.09 -14.07 -25.55
CA PRO A 206 27.40 -14.69 -25.45
C PRO A 206 28.13 -14.06 -24.24
N PRO A 207 28.99 -14.79 -23.53
CA PRO A 207 29.76 -14.22 -22.43
C PRO A 207 30.55 -13.05 -23.00
N THR A 208 30.09 -11.84 -22.71
CA THR A 208 30.84 -10.62 -23.04
C THR A 208 32.18 -10.79 -22.34
N SER A 209 33.23 -10.98 -23.13
CA SER A 209 34.61 -10.87 -22.68
C SER A 209 34.72 -9.58 -21.85
N PRO A 210 35.42 -9.62 -20.70
CA PRO A 210 35.51 -8.45 -19.84
C PRO A 210 36.14 -7.32 -20.65
N GLU A 211 35.35 -6.29 -20.97
CA GLU A 211 35.90 -4.99 -21.33
C GLU A 211 36.75 -4.56 -20.15
N VAL A 212 38.07 -4.69 -20.33
CA VAL A 212 39.07 -4.04 -19.49
C VAL A 212 38.81 -2.55 -19.61
N VAL A 213 38.00 -2.03 -18.68
CA VAL A 213 37.94 -0.61 -18.39
C VAL A 213 39.28 -0.28 -17.75
N SER A 214 40.26 0.04 -18.59
CA SER A 214 41.47 0.77 -18.20
C SER A 214 41.05 2.17 -17.75
N GLN A 215 40.56 2.29 -16.52
CA GLN A 215 40.57 3.55 -15.81
C GLN A 215 41.92 3.66 -15.10
N GLY A 216 42.72 4.60 -15.58
CA GLY A 216 44.04 4.92 -15.07
C GLY A 216 44.01 5.14 -13.56
N LEU A 217 44.80 4.33 -12.87
CA LEU A 217 45.30 4.63 -11.55
C LEU A 217 46.29 5.80 -11.68
N ASP A 218 45.84 7.01 -11.35
CA ASP A 218 46.77 8.02 -10.87
C ASP A 218 47.10 7.70 -9.42
N ILE A 219 48.34 7.23 -9.27
CA ILE A 219 49.02 6.97 -8.02
C ILE A 219 49.23 8.33 -7.33
N ILE A 220 48.46 8.60 -6.27
CA ILE A 220 48.90 9.50 -5.21
C ILE A 220 49.22 8.64 -4.00
N SER A 221 50.54 8.50 -3.82
CA SER A 221 51.21 8.04 -2.63
C SER A 221 50.69 8.77 -1.39
N MET A 222 50.14 8.03 -0.42
CA MET A 222 50.11 8.44 0.98
C MET A 222 50.39 7.25 1.89
N ASP A 223 51.37 7.51 2.75
CA ASP A 223 52.04 6.71 3.78
C ASP A 223 51.07 6.03 4.77
N PRO A 224 51.26 4.73 5.12
CA PRO A 224 50.44 4.05 6.10
C PRO A 224 51.12 4.09 7.47
N THR A 225 50.82 5.08 8.30
CA THR A 225 51.01 4.90 9.74
C THR A 225 50.00 5.73 10.52
N GLN A 226 49.44 5.06 11.54
CA GLN A 226 48.49 5.56 12.54
C GLN A 226 47.02 5.54 12.12
N LEU A 227 46.29 4.55 12.64
CA LEU A 227 45.03 4.80 13.35
C LEU A 227 44.69 3.61 14.26
N ASP A 228 44.19 4.01 15.42
CA ASP A 228 44.01 3.34 16.71
C ASP A 228 42.91 2.25 16.69
N PRO A 229 43.09 1.07 17.31
CA PRO A 229 42.07 0.04 17.39
C PRO A 229 41.21 0.21 18.65
N SER A 230 40.24 1.13 18.64
CA SER A 230 39.19 1.18 19.67
C SER A 230 37.96 1.95 19.20
N ALA A 231 37.07 1.27 18.45
CA ALA A 231 35.68 1.68 18.24
C ALA A 231 34.83 0.56 17.63
N LEU A 232 35.05 -0.69 18.07
CA LEU A 232 34.26 -1.84 17.63
C LEU A 232 33.53 -2.43 18.85
N ASP A 233 32.63 -1.62 19.42
CA ASP A 233 31.66 -2.10 20.38
C ASP A 233 30.47 -1.14 20.45
N CYS A 234 29.42 -1.46 19.69
CA CYS A 234 28.02 -1.07 19.87
C CYS A 234 27.28 -1.27 18.55
N LEU A 235 26.73 -2.47 18.33
CA LEU A 235 25.48 -2.74 17.58
C LEU A 235 25.35 -4.23 17.18
N VAL A 236 25.51 -5.18 18.12
CA VAL A 236 24.90 -6.51 17.97
C VAL A 236 24.54 -7.05 19.36
N SER A 237 23.36 -6.72 19.84
CA SER A 237 22.62 -7.51 20.84
C SER A 237 21.18 -7.00 20.84
N ASP A 238 20.31 -7.69 20.12
CA ASP A 238 18.94 -8.00 20.54
C ASP A 238 18.10 -8.52 19.37
N THR A 239 18.38 -9.76 18.98
CA THR A 239 17.45 -10.72 18.36
C THR A 239 18.17 -12.06 18.53
N ILE A 240 17.68 -13.14 19.15
CA ILE A 240 16.38 -13.81 19.06
C ILE A 240 16.30 -14.70 20.32
N LYS A 241 15.25 -14.56 21.14
CA LYS A 241 14.72 -15.68 21.93
C LYS A 241 13.44 -16.16 21.27
N SER A 242 13.58 -17.30 20.61
CA SER A 242 12.51 -18.15 20.12
C SER A 242 11.92 -18.87 21.31
N GLU A 243 10.64 -18.63 21.63
CA GLU A 243 9.82 -19.59 22.35
C GLU A 243 8.45 -19.68 21.68
N THR A 244 8.25 -20.87 21.11
CA THR A 244 6.99 -21.52 20.76
C THR A 244 6.00 -21.49 21.91
N ASP A 245 4.83 -20.87 21.72
CA ASP A 245 3.60 -21.45 22.27
C ASP A 245 2.37 -21.00 21.45
N ALA A 246 1.87 -21.94 20.65
CA ALA A 246 0.64 -21.81 19.89
C ALA A 246 -0.45 -22.59 20.63
N SER A 247 -1.29 -21.88 21.39
CA SER A 247 -2.74 -22.14 21.55
C SER A 247 -3.25 -21.44 22.81
N ARG A 248 -4.02 -20.35 22.62
CA ARG A 248 -5.08 -19.89 23.54
C ARG A 248 -5.81 -18.73 22.90
N ILE A 249 -6.99 -19.03 22.36
CA ILE A 249 -8.01 -18.04 22.02
C ILE A 249 -8.62 -17.58 23.35
N PRO A 250 -8.62 -16.28 23.70
CA PRO A 250 -9.38 -15.80 24.84
C PRO A 250 -10.86 -15.71 24.48
N THR A 251 -11.66 -16.63 24.99
CA THR A 251 -13.13 -16.55 25.01
C THR A 251 -13.53 -15.45 26.00
N LEU A 252 -13.98 -14.29 25.50
CA LEU A 252 -14.50 -13.19 26.32
C LEU A 252 -15.95 -12.89 25.93
N PHE A 253 -16.87 -13.74 26.38
CA PHE A 253 -18.25 -13.36 26.60
C PHE A 253 -18.73 -13.97 27.92
N PRO A 254 -19.20 -13.18 28.89
CA PRO A 254 -20.00 -13.71 29.97
C PRO A 254 -21.36 -14.11 29.40
N SER A 255 -21.76 -15.36 29.64
CA SER A 255 -23.10 -15.85 29.37
C SER A 255 -24.10 -15.09 30.24
N VAL A 256 -24.96 -14.29 29.61
CA VAL A 256 -26.10 -13.64 30.28
C VAL A 256 -27.18 -14.71 30.44
N THR A 257 -27.29 -15.27 31.64
CA THR A 257 -28.47 -16.02 32.05
C THR A 257 -29.60 -15.02 32.29
N HIS A 258 -30.60 -15.09 31.42
CA HIS A 258 -31.94 -14.57 31.68
C HIS A 258 -32.52 -15.33 32.86
N ASP A 259 -32.85 -14.64 33.96
CA ASP A 259 -33.96 -15.09 34.79
C ASP A 259 -34.62 -13.95 35.57
N SER A 260 -35.89 -14.22 35.81
CA SER A 260 -37.07 -13.41 36.15
C SER A 260 -37.03 -12.43 37.33
N PHE A 261 -37.75 -11.31 37.14
CA PHE A 261 -38.88 -10.82 37.97
C PHE A 261 -38.90 -11.20 39.48
N LEU A 262 -38.86 -10.19 40.37
CA LEU A 262 -39.99 -9.75 41.22
C LEU A 262 -39.55 -8.68 42.24
N ASP A 263 -40.46 -7.72 42.45
CA ASP A 263 -40.73 -6.92 43.65
C ASP A 263 -39.58 -6.48 44.58
N ARG A 264 -39.43 -5.14 44.70
CA ARG A 264 -39.56 -4.51 46.02
C ARG A 264 -39.87 -3.02 45.95
N ASP A 265 -41.14 -2.74 46.15
CA ASP A 265 -41.63 -1.53 46.80
C ASP A 265 -41.02 -1.39 48.20
N ARG A 266 -40.47 -0.22 48.52
CA ARG A 266 -40.47 0.35 49.88
C ARG A 266 -40.25 1.86 49.79
N GLY A 267 -41.33 2.58 50.06
CA GLY A 267 -41.34 4.04 50.16
C GLY A 267 -40.56 4.56 51.36
N ILE A 268 -40.12 5.81 51.24
CA ILE A 268 -39.77 6.68 52.36
C ILE A 268 -40.49 8.01 52.12
N LEU A 269 -41.34 8.37 53.08
CA LEU A 269 -42.08 9.62 53.12
C LEU A 269 -41.23 10.70 53.82
N THR A 270 -41.06 11.83 53.12
CA THR A 270 -41.00 13.23 53.58
C THR A 270 -40.19 13.63 54.83
N GLN A 271 -39.34 14.67 54.67
CA GLN A 271 -39.61 15.99 55.27
C GLN A 271 -38.76 17.12 54.66
N THR A 272 -39.45 18.22 54.34
CA THR A 272 -39.01 19.64 54.29
C THR A 272 -38.02 20.12 53.21
N GLY A 273 -38.51 21.04 52.35
CA GLY A 273 -37.67 21.99 51.61
C GLY A 273 -38.17 22.26 50.18
N LYS A 274 -38.90 23.36 49.98
CA LYS A 274 -39.54 23.77 48.72
C LYS A 274 -38.55 23.86 47.53
N PRO A 275 -38.98 23.51 46.30
CA PRO A 275 -38.17 23.66 45.10
C PRO A 275 -38.31 25.06 44.51
N GLU A 276 -37.20 25.80 44.37
CA GLU A 276 -37.15 27.06 43.63
C GLU A 276 -36.90 26.77 42.14
N VAL A 277 -37.99 26.77 41.36
CA VAL A 277 -37.95 26.57 39.90
C VAL A 277 -37.56 27.89 39.23
N ILE A 278 -36.26 28.08 39.01
CA ILE A 278 -35.77 29.15 38.13
C ILE A 278 -36.07 28.75 36.67
N LYS A 279 -37.21 29.22 36.16
CA LYS A 279 -37.56 29.14 34.74
C LYS A 279 -36.62 30.03 33.92
N ARG A 280 -35.51 29.47 33.43
CA ARG A 280 -34.72 30.11 32.36
C ARG A 280 -35.54 30.07 31.07
N LYS A 281 -36.04 31.24 30.64
CA LYS A 281 -36.59 31.47 29.30
C LYS A 281 -35.59 30.96 28.26
N LYS A 282 -35.95 29.90 27.52
CA LYS A 282 -35.28 29.54 26.27
C LYS A 282 -35.60 30.62 25.24
N THR A 283 -34.67 31.54 25.02
CA THR A 283 -34.64 32.34 23.80
C THR A 283 -34.37 31.38 22.63
N LYS A 284 -35.36 31.17 21.77
CA LYS A 284 -35.16 30.52 20.47
C LYS A 284 -34.15 31.37 19.70
N LYS A 285 -32.93 30.86 19.49
CA LYS A 285 -32.08 31.36 18.41
C LYS A 285 -32.78 30.95 17.12
N LYS A 286 -33.12 31.95 16.31
CA LYS A 286 -33.60 31.78 14.93
C LYS A 286 -32.39 31.25 14.14
N ASP A 287 -32.54 30.11 13.48
CA ASP A 287 -31.49 29.57 12.63
C ASP A 287 -31.36 30.47 11.39
N GLU A 288 -30.17 31.04 11.19
CA GLU A 288 -29.79 31.93 10.07
C GLU A 288 -29.78 31.22 8.70
N ILE A 289 -30.20 29.95 8.65
CA ILE A 289 -30.17 29.12 7.44
C ILE A 289 -31.41 29.34 6.56
N ASP A 290 -32.54 29.79 7.14
CA ASP A 290 -33.77 30.06 6.37
C ASP A 290 -33.74 31.40 5.61
N ASP A 291 -32.80 32.30 5.92
CA ASP A 291 -32.59 33.56 5.19
C ASP A 291 -31.64 33.40 3.97
N ILE A 292 -30.95 32.25 3.83
CA ILE A 292 -30.01 32.00 2.72
C ILE A 292 -30.71 31.35 1.51
N PHE A 293 -31.85 30.68 1.71
CA PHE A 293 -32.56 29.94 0.66
C PHE A 293 -33.95 30.50 0.31
N SER A 294 -34.23 31.74 0.71
CA SER A 294 -35.48 32.43 0.39
C SER A 294 -35.27 33.60 -0.57
N PHE A 295 -34.65 33.35 -1.73
CA PHE A 295 -34.89 34.04 -3.00
C PHE A 295 -34.49 33.15 -4.17
#